data_AF-A0A0B1SCX1-F1
#
_entry.id   AF-A0A0B1SCX1-F1
#
_cell.length_a   1.000
_cell.length_b   1.000
_cell.length_c   1.000
_cell.angle_alpha   90.00
_cell.angle_beta   90.00
_cell.angle_gamma   90.00
#
_symmetry.space_group_name_H-M   'P 1'
#
loop_
_entity.id
_entity.type
_entity.pdbx_description
1 polymer ?
#
loop_
_entity_poly.entity_id
_entity_poly.type
_entity_poly.pdbx_seq_one_letter_code
_entity_poly.pdbx_strand_id
1 'polypeptide(L)' 'MKGNQLTNLEEKLHQFWKQTCWICKNTGAPMSVDNKYVHFPCAKKHGYKMDRFLLSITSH' A
#
# COMPACT_ATOMS: atom_id res chain seq x y z
N MET A 1 -28.29 14.68 -5.84
CA MET A 1 -27.32 13.59 -6.14
C MET A 1 -26.04 13.85 -5.33
N LYS A 2 -25.79 13.11 -4.24
CA LYS A 2 -24.50 13.17 -3.53
C LYS A 2 -23.55 12.15 -4.16
N GLY A 3 -23.19 12.39 -5.42
CA GLY A 3 -22.23 11.55 -6.14
C GLY A 3 -20.80 12.00 -5.84
N ASN A 4 -19.89 11.03 -5.72
CA ASN A 4 -18.44 11.18 -5.85
C ASN A 4 -17.55 11.66 -4.69
N GLN A 5 -18.03 11.86 -3.46
CA GLN A 5 -17.08 12.04 -2.36
C GLN A 5 -16.68 10.70 -1.75
N LEU A 6 -15.43 10.30 -2.01
CA LEU A 6 -14.77 9.23 -1.27
C LEU A 6 -14.77 9.63 0.21
N THR A 7 -15.49 8.88 1.04
CA THR A 7 -15.59 9.16 2.48
C THR A 7 -14.20 9.21 3.09
N ASN A 8 -13.94 10.31 3.81
CA ASN A 8 -12.67 10.60 4.50
C ASN A 8 -11.45 10.60 3.57
N LEU A 9 -11.60 11.10 2.33
CA LEU A 9 -10.51 11.14 1.35
C LEU A 9 -9.27 11.87 1.88
N GLU A 10 -9.43 13.06 2.47
CA GLU A 10 -8.30 13.84 3.01
C GLU A 10 -7.56 13.09 4.11
N GLU A 11 -8.31 12.49 5.04
CA GLU A 11 -7.74 11.68 6.12
C GLU A 11 -6.98 10.47 5.56
N LYS A 12 -7.56 9.76 4.60
CA LYS A 12 -6.93 8.61 3.93
C LYS A 12 -5.67 8.99 3.17
N LEU A 13 -5.67 10.14 2.48
CA LEU A 13 -4.49 10.69 1.82
C LEU A 13 -3.40 11.05 2.84
N HIS A 14 -3.79 11.69 3.94
CA HIS A 14 -2.85 12.06 5.00
C HIS A 14 -2.22 10.81 5.66
N GLN A 15 -3.00 9.74 5.86
CA GLN A 15 -2.48 8.46 6.34
C GLN A 15 -1.57 7.80 5.32
N PHE A 16 -1.94 7.80 4.03
CA PHE A 16 -1.12 7.23 2.96
C PHE A 16 0.29 7.86 2.90
N TRP A 17 0.39 9.18 3.05
CA TRP A 17 1.69 9.87 3.06
C TRP A 17 2.56 9.55 4.28
N LYS A 18 2.00 8.95 5.34
CA LYS A 18 2.76 8.43 6.50
C LYS A 18 3.26 7.00 6.30
N GLN A 19 2.77 6.28 5.29
CA GLN A 19 3.14 4.89 5.04
C GLN A 19 4.52 4.81 4.37
N THR A 20 5.52 4.45 5.16
CA THR A 20 6.91 4.33 4.71
C THR A 20 7.22 2.92 4.21
N CYS A 21 7.76 2.82 3.00
CA CYS A 21 8.17 1.55 2.41
C CYS A 21 9.29 0.89 3.21
N TRP A 22 9.09 -0.36 3.64
CA TRP A 22 10.08 -1.12 4.39
C TRP A 22 11.39 -1.35 3.61
N ILE A 23 11.31 -1.38 2.27
CA ILE A 23 12.44 -1.68 1.38
C ILE A 23 13.25 -0.43 1.05
N CYS A 24 12.63 0.58 0.42
CA CYS A 24 13.35 1.76 -0.08
C CYS A 24 13.31 2.96 0.88
N LYS A 25 12.60 2.86 2.01
CA LYS A 25 12.45 3.89 3.04
C LYS A 25 11.78 5.20 2.58
N ASN A 26 11.25 5.26 1.36
CA ASN A 26 10.43 6.37 0.86
C ASN A 26 8.95 6.21 1.27
N THR A 27 8.23 7.32 1.40
CA THR A 27 6.80 7.36 1.76
C THR A 27 5.87 7.00 0.60
N GLY A 28 4.56 6.90 0.87
CA GLY A 28 3.53 6.60 -0.13
C GLY A 28 3.52 5.12 -0.54
N ALA A 29 3.73 4.21 0.40
CA ALA A 29 3.73 2.77 0.17
C ALA A 29 2.33 2.16 0.39
N PRO A 30 1.59 1.80 -0.67
CA PRO A 30 0.15 1.50 -0.54
C PRO A 30 -0.19 0.10 -0.03
N MET A 31 0.76 -0.85 -0.08
CA MET A 31 0.46 -2.26 0.21
C MET A 31 0.92 -2.60 1.63
N SER A 32 0.04 -3.21 2.42
CA SER A 32 0.40 -3.75 3.73
C SER A 32 0.79 -5.23 3.62
N VAL A 33 1.92 -5.59 4.22
CA VAL A 33 2.45 -6.97 4.34
C VAL A 33 2.98 -7.13 5.76
N ASP A 34 2.40 -7.99 6.59
CA ASP A 34 2.78 -8.22 8.00
C ASP A 34 3.04 -6.93 8.79
N ASN A 35 2.06 -6.02 8.81
CA ASN A 35 2.17 -4.70 9.46
C ASN A 35 3.27 -3.77 8.91
N LYS A 36 3.87 -4.10 7.77
CA LYS A 36 4.80 -3.24 7.04
C LYS A 36 4.13 -2.68 5.81
N TYR A 37 4.56 -1.52 5.36
CA TYR A 37 4.13 -0.94 4.09
C TYR A 37 5.18 -1.15 3.02
N VAL A 38 4.76 -1.47 1.79
CA VAL A 38 5.68 -1.76 0.67
C VAL A 38 5.12 -1.15 -0.62
N HIS A 39 5.99 -0.59 -1.47
CA HIS A 39 5.63 -0.21 -2.84
C HIS A 39 5.52 -1.45 -3.74
N PHE A 40 4.57 -1.46 -4.67
CA PHE A 40 4.45 -2.51 -5.69
C PHE A 40 5.77 -2.84 -6.40
N PRO A 41 6.51 -1.86 -6.98
CA PRO A 41 7.79 -2.14 -7.62
C PRO A 41 8.85 -2.70 -6.66
N CYS A 42 8.85 -2.27 -5.39
CA CYS A 42 9.80 -2.79 -4.39
C CYS A 42 9.50 -4.25 -4.05
N ALA A 43 8.23 -4.58 -3.78
CA ALA A 43 7.78 -5.94 -3.53
C ALA A 43 8.11 -6.87 -4.71
N LYS A 44 7.84 -6.41 -5.95
CA LYS A 44 8.13 -7.18 -7.17
C LYS A 44 9.64 -7.45 -7.33
N LYS A 45 10.49 -6.44 -7.10
CA LYS A 45 11.96 -6.58 -7.19
C LYS A 45 12.54 -7.49 -6.11
N HIS A 46 11.85 -7.68 -4.99
CA HIS A 46 12.34 -8.47 -3.86
C HIS A 46 11.60 -9.82 -3.72
N GLY A 47 10.90 -10.26 -4.78
CA GLY A 47 10.37 -11.62 -4.86
C GLY A 47 9.13 -11.89 -3.99
N TYR A 48 8.40 -10.86 -3.56
CA TYR A 48 7.16 -11.05 -2.84
C TYR A 48 6.13 -11.77 -3.72
N LYS A 49 5.43 -12.76 -3.17
CA LYS A 49 4.32 -13.41 -3.85
C LYS A 49 3.13 -12.45 -3.89
N MET A 50 2.76 -12.04 -5.09
CA MET A 50 1.58 -11.21 -5.31
C MET A 50 0.43 -12.10 -5.74
N ASP A 51 -0.66 -12.12 -4.96
CA ASP A 51 -1.89 -12.72 -5.42
C ASP A 51 -2.62 -11.73 -6.33
N ARG A 52 -2.67 -12.03 -7.63
CA ARG A 52 -3.33 -11.19 -8.64
C ARG A 52 -4.84 -11.10 -8.44
N PHE A 53 -5.46 -12.04 -7.73
CA PHE A 53 -6.90 -12.07 -7.52
C PHE A 53 -7.33 -11.29 -6.27
N LEU A 54 -6.45 -11.20 -5.26
CA LEU A 54 -6.75 -10.51 -4.01
C LEU A 54 -6.15 -9.11 -3.91
N LEU A 55 -5.27 -8.72 -4.83
CA LEU A 55 -4.41 -7.52 -4.67
C LEU A 55 -3.71 -7.50 -3.30
N SER A 56 -3.53 -8.67 -2.67
CA SER A 56 -2.91 -8.84 -1.36
C SER A 56 -1.60 -9.61 -1.52
N ILE A 57 -0.67 -9.33 -0.62
CA ILE A 57 0.65 -9.96 -0.59
C ILE A 57 0.75 -10.73 0.72
N THR A 58 1.09 -12.01 0.64
CA THR A 58 1.43 -12.85 1.80
C THR A 58 2.93 -13.04 1.85
N SER A 59 3.50 -12.95 3.05
CA SER A 59 4.88 -13.35 3.32
C SER A 59 4.95 -14.86 3.61
N HIS A 60 6.15 -15.41 3.46
CA HIS A 60 6.50 -16.76 3.92
C HIS A 60 7.04 -16.71 5.34
#